data_AF-A0A849D9D9-F1
#
_entry.id   AF-A0A849D9D9-F1
#
_cell.length_a   1.000
_cell.length_b   1.000
_cell.length_c   1.000
_cell.angle_alpha   90.00
_cell.angle_beta   90.00
_cell.angle_gamma   90.00
#
_symmetry.space_group_name_H-M   'P 1'
#
loop_
_entity.id
_entity.type
_entity.pdbx_description
1 polymer ?
#
loop_
_entity_poly.entity_id
_entity_poly.type
_entity_poly.pdbx_seq_one_letter_code
_entity_poly.pdbx_strand_id
1 'polypeptide(L)'
;AGDLKDEMLMVPTSAVMWTGERSLVYVKTLPNQPVFEMREVTLGDRVGERYAIISGLREGEEIVTNGTFTVDAAAQLLGKKSMMNPEGGTTRTGHENHTGMQQSQSMDMELPVSFQKGFKKLLPSYLKMKDAFVSGEAVAAAREALNASDQMVKLDRTGMGSMESAHLDHSIGLLKSISESEKLESQRAYFVELNVHLVALASNVKSLDRTLYVQLCPMANNNLGAVWLSAEKEIRNPYYGDEMLTCGKVEQILE
;
A
#
# COMPACT_ATOMS: atom_id res chain seq x y z
N ALA A 1 44.78 -19.38 38.47
CA ALA A 1 44.47 -18.92 37.11
C ALA A 1 42.96 -18.93 37.00
N GLY A 2 42.33 -17.77 36.76
CA GLY A 2 40.87 -17.67 36.71
C GLY A 2 40.33 -18.40 35.49
N ASP A 3 39.37 -19.30 35.71
CA ASP A 3 38.52 -19.88 34.68
C ASP A 3 37.72 -18.76 34.02
N LEU A 4 38.14 -18.35 32.82
CA LEU A 4 37.26 -17.64 31.91
C LEU A 4 36.39 -18.71 31.24
N LYS A 5 35.27 -19.06 31.89
CA LYS A 5 34.15 -19.66 31.18
C LYS A 5 33.70 -18.64 30.16
N ASP A 6 33.94 -18.92 28.89
CA ASP A 6 33.32 -18.21 27.79
C ASP A 6 31.82 -18.56 27.87
N GLU A 7 31.05 -17.76 28.64
CA GLU A 7 29.62 -17.95 28.82
C GLU A 7 28.93 -17.63 27.50
N MET A 8 28.78 -18.68 26.69
CA MET A 8 28.16 -18.61 25.39
C MET A 8 26.69 -18.25 25.55
N LEU A 9 26.30 -17.08 25.06
CA LEU A 9 24.93 -16.59 25.15
C LEU A 9 23.99 -17.54 24.40
N MET A 10 22.95 -18.03 25.06
CA MET A 10 22.05 -19.04 24.50
C MET A 10 20.60 -18.54 24.46
N VAL A 11 19.98 -18.61 23.28
CA VAL A 11 18.58 -18.18 23.07
C VAL A 11 17.67 -19.37 22.75
N PRO A 12 16.37 -19.33 23.11
CA PRO A 12 15.41 -20.36 22.71
C PRO A 12 15.27 -20.46 21.19
N THR A 13 15.03 -21.67 20.66
CA THR A 13 14.74 -21.89 19.24
C THR A 13 13.54 -21.07 18.75
N SER A 14 12.54 -20.85 19.60
CA SER A 14 11.33 -20.08 19.27
C SER A 14 11.58 -18.58 19.06
N ALA A 15 12.72 -18.06 19.52
CA ALA A 15 13.10 -16.65 19.36
C ALA A 15 13.79 -16.37 18.02
N VAL A 16 14.26 -17.42 17.34
CA VAL A 16 15.07 -17.34 16.13
C VAL A 16 14.18 -17.48 14.89
N MET A 17 14.37 -16.58 13.94
CA MET A 17 13.70 -16.57 12.64
C MET A 17 14.73 -16.82 11.54
N TRP A 18 14.40 -17.70 10.59
CA TRP A 18 15.28 -18.01 9.45
C TRP A 18 14.75 -17.40 8.16
N THR A 19 15.61 -16.68 7.44
CA THR A 19 15.31 -16.13 6.11
C THR A 19 16.24 -16.75 5.06
N GLY A 20 16.19 -18.07 4.91
CA GLY A 20 17.03 -18.83 3.99
C GLY A 20 18.49 -18.93 4.46
N GLU A 21 19.27 -17.88 4.23
CA GLU A 21 20.72 -17.84 4.52
C GLU A 21 21.07 -17.13 5.84
N ARG A 22 20.11 -16.43 6.45
CA ARG A 22 20.33 -15.59 7.64
C ARG A 22 19.46 -16.02 8.82
N SER A 23 19.95 -15.74 10.02
CA SER A 23 19.23 -15.94 11.27
C SER A 23 18.99 -14.60 11.96
N LEU A 24 17.79 -14.40 12.46
CA LEU A 24 17.30 -13.13 12.98
C LEU A 24 16.63 -13.32 14.34
N VAL A 25 16.65 -12.27 15.14
CA VAL A 25 15.89 -12.15 16.39
C VAL A 25 15.28 -10.76 16.49
N TYR A 26 14.20 -10.63 17.26
CA TYR A 26 13.61 -9.33 17.59
C TYR A 26 14.00 -8.92 19.00
N VAL A 27 14.70 -7.79 19.12
CA VAL A 27 15.21 -7.25 20.39
C VAL A 27 14.36 -6.08 20.82
N LYS A 28 13.96 -6.06 22.09
CA LYS A 28 13.24 -4.94 22.68
C LYS A 28 14.23 -3.81 22.96
N THR A 29 13.99 -2.63 22.38
CA THR A 29 14.94 -1.51 22.46
C THR A 29 14.67 -0.56 23.62
N LEU A 30 13.44 -0.54 24.15
CA LEU A 30 13.03 0.35 25.22
C LEU A 30 12.37 -0.45 26.36
N PRO A 31 12.84 -0.32 27.63
CA PRO A 31 12.34 -1.13 28.74
C PRO A 31 10.82 -1.03 28.97
N ASN A 32 10.25 0.16 28.75
CA ASN A 32 8.85 0.48 29.06
C ASN A 32 7.96 0.64 27.81
N GLN A 33 8.44 0.26 26.63
CA GLN A 33 7.63 0.34 25.40
C GLN A 33 7.71 -0.97 24.63
N PRO A 34 6.62 -1.43 23.98
CA PRO A 34 6.63 -2.63 23.15
C PRO A 34 7.24 -2.34 21.77
N VAL A 35 8.44 -1.74 21.76
CA VAL A 35 9.19 -1.44 20.53
C VAL A 35 10.26 -2.52 20.36
N PHE A 36 10.13 -3.26 19.27
CA PHE A 36 11.05 -4.33 18.90
C PHE A 36 11.75 -3.97 17.59
N GLU A 37 13.04 -4.29 17.53
CA GLU A 37 13.86 -4.11 16.33
C GLU A 37 14.48 -5.44 15.92
N MET A 38 14.45 -5.71 14.63
CA MET A 38 15.08 -6.89 14.06
C MET A 38 16.61 -6.74 14.12
N ARG A 39 17.27 -7.82 14.51
CA ARG A 39 18.72 -7.94 14.51
C ARG A 39 19.17 -9.27 13.91
N GLU A 40 20.13 -9.18 12.99
CA GLU A 40 20.84 -10.36 12.48
C GLU A 40 21.76 -10.94 13.56
N VAL A 41 21.73 -12.26 13.69
CA VAL A 41 22.57 -13.02 14.62
C VAL A 41 23.29 -14.15 13.92
N THR A 42 24.50 -14.44 14.37
CA THR A 42 25.22 -15.65 13.96
C THR A 42 24.98 -16.71 15.02
N LEU A 43 24.35 -17.81 14.62
CA LEU A 43 24.09 -18.94 15.51
C LEU A 43 25.30 -19.88 15.54
N GLY A 44 25.58 -20.43 16.70
CA GLY A 44 26.47 -21.56 16.89
C GLY A 44 25.71 -22.87 17.06
N ASP A 45 26.31 -23.81 17.78
CA ASP A 45 25.73 -25.13 17.98
C ASP A 45 24.37 -25.06 18.70
N ARG A 46 23.49 -25.98 18.29
CA ARG A 46 22.21 -26.19 18.94
C ARG A 46 22.37 -27.19 20.07
N VAL A 47 21.94 -26.79 21.28
CA VAL A 47 21.92 -27.66 22.46
C VAL A 47 20.48 -27.76 22.95
N GLY A 48 19.82 -28.87 22.64
CA GLY A 48 18.41 -29.10 22.96
C GLY A 48 17.47 -28.14 22.21
N GLU A 49 16.74 -27.30 22.95
CA GLU A 49 15.82 -26.29 22.40
C GLU A 49 16.42 -24.87 22.40
N ARG A 50 17.76 -24.77 22.42
CA ARG A 50 18.46 -23.49 22.43
C ARG A 50 19.55 -23.45 21.39
N TYR A 51 19.78 -22.27 20.83
CA TYR A 51 20.94 -21.96 19.97
C TYR A 51 21.95 -21.15 20.76
N ALA A 52 23.22 -21.50 20.62
CA ALA A 52 24.32 -20.61 20.96
C ALA A 52 24.32 -19.39 20.02
N ILE A 53 24.68 -18.22 20.53
CA ILE A 53 24.88 -16.99 19.77
C ILE A 53 26.37 -16.69 19.72
N ILE A 54 26.92 -16.71 18.52
CA ILE A 54 28.32 -16.35 18.23
C ILE A 54 28.45 -14.83 18.15
N SER A 55 27.48 -14.15 17.53
CA SER A 55 27.45 -12.69 17.45
C SER A 55 26.04 -12.14 17.17
N GLY A 56 25.85 -10.84 17.42
CA GLY A 56 24.61 -10.12 17.12
C GLY A 56 23.70 -9.87 18.33
N LEU A 57 23.98 -10.46 19.50
CA LEU A 57 23.31 -10.12 20.76
C LEU A 57 24.32 -9.89 21.88
N ARG A 58 23.89 -9.16 22.90
CA ARG A 58 24.62 -8.94 24.16
C ARG A 58 23.83 -9.50 25.33
N GLU A 59 24.54 -9.83 26.40
CA GLU A 59 23.92 -10.21 27.66
C GLU A 59 23.05 -9.07 28.21
N GLY A 60 21.88 -9.41 28.75
CA GLY A 60 20.90 -8.46 29.28
C GLY A 60 19.93 -7.89 28.24
N GLU A 61 20.08 -8.21 26.96
CA GLU A 61 19.09 -7.82 25.95
C GLU A 61 17.83 -8.70 26.02
N GLU A 62 16.65 -8.06 26.03
CA GLU A 62 15.36 -8.76 26.00
C GLU A 62 14.96 -9.08 24.55
N ILE A 63 14.67 -10.35 24.26
CA ILE A 63 14.26 -10.81 22.93
C ILE A 63 12.84 -11.38 22.93
N VAL A 64 12.18 -11.33 21.77
CA VAL A 64 10.87 -11.96 21.57
C VAL A 64 11.04 -13.46 21.46
N THR A 65 10.39 -14.22 22.35
CA THR A 65 10.41 -15.69 22.35
C THR A 65 9.09 -16.32 21.92
N ASN A 66 8.01 -15.53 21.88
CA ASN A 66 6.66 -15.96 21.51
C ASN A 66 6.05 -14.93 20.55
N GLY A 67 5.45 -15.39 19.44
CA GLY A 67 4.83 -14.50 18.45
C GLY A 67 5.82 -13.73 17.58
N THR A 68 7.03 -14.26 17.36
CA THR A 68 8.08 -13.66 16.51
C THR A 68 7.59 -13.34 15.09
N PHE A 69 6.78 -14.22 14.48
CA PHE A 69 6.14 -13.96 13.19
C PHE A 69 5.12 -12.80 13.24
N THR A 70 4.37 -12.65 14.34
CA THR A 70 3.43 -11.54 14.51
C THR A 70 4.15 -10.21 14.64
N VAL A 71 5.28 -10.20 15.36
CA VAL A 71 6.15 -9.02 15.46
C VAL A 71 6.76 -8.67 14.10
N ASP A 72 7.19 -9.68 13.34
CA ASP A 72 7.71 -9.49 11.97
C ASP A 72 6.67 -8.93 11.01
N ALA A 73 5.46 -9.48 11.02
CA ALA A 73 4.34 -9.00 10.21
C ALA A 73 3.97 -7.55 10.58
N ALA A 74 3.93 -7.22 11.88
CA ALA A 74 3.70 -5.85 12.33
C ALA A 74 4.83 -4.90 11.90
N ALA A 75 6.09 -5.34 11.97
CA ALA A 75 7.23 -4.57 11.49
C ALA A 75 7.16 -4.31 9.98
N GLN A 76 6.76 -5.31 9.19
CA GLN A 76 6.55 -5.18 7.75
C GLN A 76 5.44 -4.18 7.41
N LEU A 77 4.29 -4.26 8.11
CA LEU A 77 3.18 -3.32 7.93
C LEU A 77 3.56 -1.87 8.27
N LEU A 78 4.47 -1.69 9.24
CA LEU A 78 4.99 -0.38 9.64
C LEU A 78 6.16 0.10 8.78
N GLY A 79 6.51 -0.62 7.69
CA GLY A 79 7.64 -0.28 6.83
C GLY A 79 8.99 -0.34 7.55
N LYS A 80 9.08 -1.06 8.66
CA LYS A 80 10.33 -1.28 9.40
C LYS A 80 11.10 -2.45 8.78
N LYS A 81 12.31 -2.68 9.30
CA LYS A 81 13.10 -3.86 8.97
C LYS A 81 12.31 -5.12 9.33
N SER A 82 12.07 -6.00 8.37
CA SER A 82 11.40 -7.31 8.54
C SER A 82 12.06 -8.38 7.66
N MET A 83 11.70 -9.64 7.84
CA MET A 83 12.24 -10.75 7.04
C MET A 83 12.15 -10.51 5.53
N MET A 84 11.08 -9.84 5.09
CA MET A 84 10.81 -9.49 3.69
C MET A 84 11.40 -8.14 3.26
N ASN A 85 11.88 -7.34 4.21
CA ASN A 85 12.35 -5.98 3.98
C ASN A 85 13.59 -5.66 4.85
N PRO A 86 14.79 -6.10 4.45
CA PRO A 86 15.98 -6.06 5.30
C PRO A 86 16.50 -4.66 5.63
N GLU A 87 16.34 -3.71 4.72
CA GLU A 87 16.84 -2.35 4.90
C GLU A 87 15.86 -1.46 5.69
N GLY A 88 14.61 -1.89 5.84
CA GLY A 88 13.54 -1.01 6.28
C GLY A 88 13.12 -0.07 5.14
N GLY A 89 12.04 0.69 5.35
CA GLY A 89 11.38 1.46 4.30
C GLY A 89 10.29 0.65 3.59
N THR A 90 9.52 1.26 2.69
CA THR A 90 8.58 0.48 1.87
C THR A 90 9.37 -0.45 0.95
N THR A 91 9.05 -1.74 0.90
CA THR A 91 9.71 -2.72 0.00
C THR A 91 9.83 -2.15 -1.40
N ARG A 92 11.07 -1.93 -1.84
CA ARG A 92 11.43 -1.44 -3.18
C ARG A 92 11.35 -2.61 -4.16
N THR A 93 10.16 -2.96 -4.63
CA THR A 93 10.07 -3.62 -5.95
C THR A 93 10.36 -2.54 -6.97
N GLY A 94 11.42 -2.73 -7.77
CA GLY A 94 11.85 -1.76 -8.77
C GLY A 94 10.74 -1.46 -9.77
N HIS A 95 10.10 -0.31 -9.58
CA HIS A 95 9.55 0.53 -10.63
C HIS A 95 9.45 1.95 -10.05
N GLU A 96 10.05 2.90 -10.77
CA GLU A 96 9.93 4.31 -10.47
C GLU A 96 8.47 4.74 -10.61
N ASN A 97 8.01 5.57 -9.66
CA ASN A 97 6.71 6.24 -9.55
C ASN A 97 5.58 5.51 -8.80
N HIS A 98 5.37 6.02 -7.58
CA HIS A 98 4.11 6.13 -6.84
C HIS A 98 3.44 4.90 -6.19
N THR A 99 3.32 5.04 -4.85
CA THR A 99 2.15 4.70 -4.02
C THR A 99 1.93 3.24 -3.62
N GLY A 100 2.87 2.72 -2.83
CA GLY A 100 2.52 1.75 -1.78
C GLY A 100 1.72 2.44 -0.68
N MET A 101 0.63 1.81 -0.25
CA MET A 101 -0.31 2.26 0.80
C MET A 101 0.30 3.20 1.84
N GLN A 102 0.09 4.50 1.65
CA GLN A 102 -0.11 5.36 2.80
C GLN A 102 -1.51 5.07 3.31
N GLN A 103 -1.58 4.68 4.59
CA GLN A 103 -2.73 5.00 5.42
C GLN A 103 -3.24 6.39 5.02
N SER A 104 -4.56 6.53 4.98
CA SER A 104 -5.31 7.78 4.90
C SER A 104 -4.87 8.79 5.98
N GLN A 105 -3.66 9.34 5.85
CA GLN A 105 -3.40 10.69 6.28
C GLN A 105 -4.09 11.53 5.21
N SER A 106 -5.16 12.19 5.61
CA SER A 106 -5.82 13.23 4.82
C SER A 106 -4.74 14.18 4.32
N MET A 107 -4.35 14.05 3.05
CA MET A 107 -3.58 15.07 2.36
C MET A 107 -4.54 16.22 2.17
N ASP A 108 -4.45 17.20 3.07
CA ASP A 108 -5.26 18.41 3.02
C ASP A 108 -4.78 19.24 1.82
N MET A 109 -5.60 19.26 0.76
CA MET A 109 -5.34 19.99 -0.48
C MET A 109 -6.45 21.00 -0.69
N GLU A 110 -6.09 22.25 -0.99
CA GLU A 110 -7.07 23.27 -1.30
C GLU A 110 -7.32 23.34 -2.80
N LEU A 111 -8.41 22.73 -3.26
CA LEU A 111 -8.78 22.72 -4.67
C LEU A 111 -9.55 24.00 -5.07
N PRO A 112 -9.14 24.72 -6.13
CA PRO A 112 -9.90 25.87 -6.65
C PRO A 112 -11.33 25.51 -7.05
N VAL A 113 -12.27 26.45 -6.87
CA VAL A 113 -13.70 26.24 -7.21
C VAL A 113 -13.90 25.90 -8.69
N SER A 114 -13.12 26.53 -9.58
CA SER A 114 -13.15 26.23 -11.03
C SER A 114 -12.71 24.80 -11.31
N PHE A 115 -11.62 24.34 -10.67
CA PHE A 115 -11.15 22.96 -10.73
C PHE A 115 -12.22 22.00 -10.22
N GLN A 116 -12.78 22.23 -9.02
CA GLN A 116 -13.81 21.35 -8.43
C GLN A 116 -15.02 21.19 -9.35
N LYS A 117 -15.50 22.28 -9.98
CA LYS A 117 -16.60 22.24 -10.95
C LYS A 117 -16.25 21.41 -12.20
N GLY A 118 -15.01 21.52 -12.68
CA GLY A 118 -14.52 20.69 -13.77
C GLY A 118 -14.35 19.23 -13.35
N PHE A 119 -13.85 18.99 -12.14
CA PHE A 119 -13.66 17.67 -11.56
C PHE A 119 -14.98 16.91 -11.48
N LYS A 120 -16.07 17.54 -11.06
CA LYS A 120 -17.38 16.90 -11.05
C LYS A 120 -17.85 16.42 -12.42
N LYS A 121 -17.44 17.06 -13.51
CA LYS A 121 -17.81 16.67 -14.88
C LYS A 121 -17.07 15.43 -15.38
N LEU A 122 -15.95 15.02 -14.78
CA LEU A 122 -15.25 13.78 -15.17
C LEU A 122 -15.76 12.54 -14.44
N LEU A 123 -16.48 12.71 -13.31
CA LEU A 123 -17.01 11.60 -12.54
C LEU A 123 -17.86 10.63 -13.38
N PRO A 124 -18.74 11.06 -14.30
CA PRO A 124 -19.49 10.13 -15.14
C PRO A 124 -18.60 9.24 -16.03
N SER A 125 -17.55 9.80 -16.65
CA SER A 125 -16.62 9.05 -17.49
C SER A 125 -15.82 8.05 -16.64
N TYR A 126 -15.34 8.49 -15.47
CA TYR A 126 -14.65 7.63 -14.52
C TYR A 126 -15.52 6.47 -14.02
N LEU A 127 -16.79 6.73 -13.65
CA LEU A 127 -17.69 5.69 -13.16
C LEU A 127 -18.01 4.66 -14.24
N LYS A 128 -18.22 5.09 -15.49
CA LYS A 128 -18.38 4.17 -16.63
C LYS A 128 -17.13 3.33 -16.88
N MET A 129 -15.94 3.92 -16.74
CA MET A 129 -14.67 3.18 -16.84
C MET A 129 -14.57 2.12 -15.72
N LYS A 130 -14.91 2.48 -14.47
CA LYS A 130 -14.99 1.53 -13.35
C LYS A 130 -15.98 0.40 -13.64
N ASP A 131 -17.17 0.70 -14.16
CA ASP A 131 -18.17 -0.30 -14.52
C ASP A 131 -17.70 -1.23 -15.64
N ALA A 132 -17.02 -0.69 -16.65
CA ALA A 132 -16.39 -1.50 -17.69
C ALA A 132 -15.35 -2.47 -17.11
N PHE A 133 -14.55 -2.05 -16.13
CA PHE A 133 -13.62 -2.93 -15.44
C PHE A 133 -14.29 -4.03 -14.61
N VAL A 134 -15.42 -3.71 -13.96
CA VAL A 134 -16.24 -4.71 -13.27
C VAL A 134 -16.75 -5.76 -14.26
N SER A 135 -17.23 -5.33 -15.43
CA SER A 135 -17.76 -6.22 -16.47
C SER A 135 -16.67 -6.88 -17.35
N GLY A 136 -15.39 -6.58 -17.13
CA GLY A 136 -14.27 -7.11 -17.93
C GLY A 136 -14.19 -6.58 -19.37
N GLU A 137 -14.82 -5.44 -19.66
CA GLU A 137 -14.91 -4.86 -21.00
C GLU A 137 -13.71 -3.94 -21.32
N ALA A 138 -12.57 -4.52 -21.70
CA ALA A 138 -11.32 -3.77 -21.93
C ALA A 138 -11.44 -2.62 -22.94
N VAL A 139 -12.19 -2.81 -24.03
CA VAL A 139 -12.39 -1.78 -25.07
C VAL A 139 -13.24 -0.62 -24.54
N ALA A 140 -14.27 -0.92 -23.74
CA ALA A 140 -15.10 0.11 -23.12
C ALA A 140 -14.29 0.88 -22.07
N ALA A 141 -13.49 0.19 -21.26
CA ALA A 141 -12.61 0.81 -20.28
C ALA A 141 -11.60 1.77 -20.93
N ALA A 142 -10.94 1.33 -22.01
CA ALA A 142 -10.01 2.18 -22.78
C ALA A 142 -10.69 3.43 -23.36
N ARG A 143 -11.89 3.28 -23.92
CA ARG A 143 -12.67 4.40 -24.47
C ARG A 143 -13.04 5.42 -23.40
N GLU A 144 -13.53 4.97 -22.25
CA GLU A 144 -13.92 5.88 -21.17
C GLU A 144 -12.70 6.50 -20.48
N ALA A 145 -11.56 5.80 -20.44
CA ALA A 145 -10.28 6.37 -20.01
C ALA A 145 -9.82 7.52 -20.91
N LEU A 146 -9.92 7.36 -22.23
CA LEU A 146 -9.62 8.41 -23.20
C LEU A 146 -10.55 9.62 -23.00
N ASN A 147 -11.87 9.38 -22.88
CA ASN A 147 -12.85 10.43 -22.61
C ASN A 147 -12.53 11.20 -21.33
N ALA A 148 -12.18 10.49 -20.25
CA ALA A 148 -11.81 11.10 -18.99
C ALA A 148 -10.50 11.91 -19.11
N SER A 149 -9.50 11.40 -19.83
CA SER A 149 -8.24 12.11 -20.10
C SER A 149 -8.48 13.41 -20.85
N ASP A 150 -9.26 13.36 -21.93
CA ASP A 150 -9.63 14.53 -22.76
C ASP A 150 -10.41 15.61 -22.01
N GLN A 151 -11.18 15.22 -20.99
CA GLN A 151 -11.85 16.14 -20.08
C GLN A 151 -10.88 16.71 -19.05
N MET A 152 -9.99 15.87 -18.52
CA MET A 152 -9.06 16.20 -17.45
C MET A 152 -7.97 17.18 -17.91
N VAL A 153 -7.48 17.06 -19.15
CA VAL A 153 -6.50 18.02 -19.71
C VAL A 153 -7.08 19.42 -19.90
N LYS A 154 -8.41 19.57 -19.93
CA LYS A 154 -9.12 20.85 -20.10
C LYS A 154 -9.48 21.52 -18.77
N LEU A 155 -9.11 20.91 -17.64
CA LEU A 155 -9.38 21.49 -16.33
C LEU A 155 -8.57 22.77 -16.13
N ASP A 156 -9.21 23.76 -15.53
CA ASP A 156 -8.54 24.98 -15.11
C ASP A 156 -7.57 24.67 -13.96
N ARG A 157 -6.30 25.00 -14.17
CA ARG A 157 -5.20 24.78 -13.22
C ARG A 157 -4.89 26.02 -12.39
N THR A 158 -5.59 27.13 -12.63
CA THR A 158 -5.35 28.39 -11.95
C THR A 158 -5.57 28.24 -10.45
N GLY A 159 -4.55 28.59 -9.66
CA GLY A 159 -4.61 28.51 -8.19
C GLY A 159 -4.35 27.12 -7.61
N MET A 160 -3.97 26.13 -8.42
CA MET A 160 -3.50 24.83 -7.91
C MET A 160 -2.05 24.93 -7.42
N GLY A 161 -1.73 24.24 -6.32
CA GLY A 161 -0.37 24.04 -5.86
C GLY A 161 0.36 22.93 -6.63
N SER A 162 1.60 22.65 -6.22
CA SER A 162 2.44 21.64 -6.85
C SER A 162 1.91 20.21 -6.63
N MET A 163 1.34 19.94 -5.45
CA MET A 163 0.80 18.63 -5.11
C MET A 163 -0.45 18.32 -5.92
N GLU A 164 -1.40 19.26 -5.99
CA GLU A 164 -2.63 19.13 -6.75
C GLU A 164 -2.31 18.96 -8.25
N SER A 165 -1.35 19.73 -8.75
CA SER A 165 -0.89 19.63 -10.14
C SER A 165 -0.25 18.27 -10.43
N ALA A 166 0.57 17.75 -9.52
CA ALA A 166 1.15 16.42 -9.66
C ALA A 166 0.07 15.33 -9.71
N HIS A 167 -0.90 15.34 -8.79
CA HIS A 167 -2.01 14.39 -8.82
C HIS A 167 -2.79 14.45 -10.13
N LEU A 168 -3.03 15.66 -10.65
CA LEU A 168 -3.69 15.86 -11.94
C LEU A 168 -2.86 15.28 -13.09
N ASP A 169 -1.56 15.59 -13.15
CA ASP A 169 -0.67 15.14 -14.24
C ASP A 169 -0.49 13.62 -14.24
N HIS A 170 -0.30 13.00 -13.07
CA HIS A 170 -0.25 11.56 -12.94
C HIS A 170 -1.57 10.91 -13.37
N SER A 171 -2.72 11.48 -12.98
CA SER A 171 -4.03 10.97 -13.39
C SER A 171 -4.20 11.00 -14.92
N ILE A 172 -3.79 12.09 -15.57
CA ILE A 172 -3.84 12.22 -17.05
C ILE A 172 -2.94 11.16 -17.71
N GLY A 173 -1.72 10.98 -17.22
CA GLY A 173 -0.78 10.00 -17.73
C GLY A 173 -1.33 8.57 -17.64
N LEU A 174 -1.87 8.20 -16.49
CA LEU A 174 -2.43 6.86 -16.25
C LEU A 174 -3.68 6.60 -17.06
N LEU A 175 -4.58 7.59 -17.20
CA LEU A 175 -5.74 7.48 -18.08
C LEU A 175 -5.32 7.22 -19.53
N LYS A 176 -4.26 7.89 -19.99
CA LYS A 176 -3.69 7.63 -21.31
C LYS A 176 -3.14 6.20 -21.42
N SER A 177 -2.37 5.74 -20.43
CA SER A 177 -1.87 4.35 -20.39
C SER A 177 -2.97 3.30 -20.40
N ILE A 178 -4.10 3.54 -19.71
CA ILE A 178 -5.29 2.69 -19.78
C ILE A 178 -5.87 2.69 -21.21
N SER A 179 -6.00 3.88 -21.82
CA SER A 179 -6.60 4.02 -23.15
C SER A 179 -5.78 3.38 -24.28
N GLU A 180 -4.45 3.34 -24.13
CA GLU A 180 -3.52 2.80 -25.12
C GLU A 180 -3.24 1.30 -24.92
N SER A 181 -3.66 0.72 -23.79
CA SER A 181 -3.46 -0.69 -23.49
C SER A 181 -4.61 -1.54 -24.01
N GLU A 182 -4.28 -2.63 -24.72
CA GLU A 182 -5.26 -3.61 -25.19
C GLU A 182 -5.58 -4.71 -24.17
N LYS A 183 -4.72 -4.90 -23.16
CA LYS A 183 -4.83 -5.99 -22.19
C LYS A 183 -5.56 -5.54 -20.93
N LEU A 184 -6.62 -6.24 -20.56
CA LEU A 184 -7.44 -5.92 -19.38
C LEU A 184 -6.61 -5.90 -18.09
N GLU A 185 -5.66 -6.82 -17.95
CA GLU A 185 -4.78 -6.92 -16.78
C GLU A 185 -3.88 -5.68 -16.66
N SER A 186 -3.31 -5.23 -17.78
CA SER A 186 -2.49 -4.01 -17.81
C SER A 186 -3.33 -2.77 -17.53
N GLN A 187 -4.54 -2.67 -18.11
CA GLN A 187 -5.46 -1.58 -17.81
C GLN A 187 -5.84 -1.54 -16.32
N ARG A 188 -6.12 -2.69 -15.71
CA ARG A 188 -6.43 -2.79 -14.27
C ARG A 188 -5.24 -2.41 -13.39
N ALA A 189 -4.02 -2.73 -13.79
CA ALA A 189 -2.80 -2.30 -13.09
C ALA A 189 -2.67 -0.77 -13.08
N TYR A 190 -2.83 -0.12 -14.24
CA TYR A 190 -2.86 1.35 -14.30
C TYR A 190 -4.05 1.95 -13.55
N PHE A 191 -5.20 1.26 -13.53
CA PHE A 191 -6.37 1.70 -12.80
C PHE A 191 -6.14 1.69 -11.28
N VAL A 192 -5.39 0.72 -10.74
CA VAL A 192 -4.97 0.73 -9.33
C VAL A 192 -4.24 2.02 -8.99
N GLU A 193 -3.21 2.38 -9.77
CA GLU A 193 -2.41 3.59 -9.55
C GLU A 193 -3.26 4.87 -9.75
N LEU A 194 -4.10 4.89 -10.79
CA LEU A 194 -4.96 6.04 -11.10
C LEU A 194 -5.84 6.40 -9.90
N ASN A 195 -6.40 5.40 -9.24
CA ASN A 195 -7.30 5.63 -8.13
C ASN A 195 -6.61 6.24 -6.92
N VAL A 196 -5.31 6.02 -6.72
CA VAL A 196 -4.59 6.70 -5.64
C VAL A 196 -4.65 8.21 -5.85
N HIS A 197 -4.46 8.68 -7.08
CA HIS A 197 -4.51 10.10 -7.39
C HIS A 197 -5.95 10.64 -7.42
N LEU A 198 -6.89 9.91 -8.01
CA LEU A 198 -8.28 10.37 -8.12
C LEU A 198 -8.99 10.39 -6.76
N VAL A 199 -8.73 9.43 -5.87
CA VAL A 199 -9.29 9.46 -4.51
C VAL A 199 -8.71 10.63 -3.72
N ALA A 200 -7.42 10.93 -3.85
CA ALA A 200 -6.80 12.09 -3.21
C ALA A 200 -7.47 13.42 -3.65
N LEU A 201 -7.70 13.59 -4.95
CA LEU A 201 -8.41 14.75 -5.49
C LEU A 201 -9.87 14.77 -5.03
N ALA A 202 -10.60 13.67 -5.18
CA ALA A 202 -12.03 13.58 -4.85
C ALA A 202 -12.30 13.84 -3.36
N SER A 203 -11.41 13.38 -2.47
CA SER A 203 -11.54 13.57 -1.02
C SER A 203 -11.41 15.03 -0.58
N ASN A 204 -10.85 15.89 -1.43
CA ASN A 204 -10.67 17.32 -1.18
C ASN A 204 -11.66 18.20 -1.98
N VAL A 205 -12.62 17.59 -2.69
CA VAL A 205 -13.74 18.31 -3.32
C VAL A 205 -14.77 18.60 -2.23
N LYS A 206 -15.12 19.88 -2.04
CA LYS A 206 -15.96 20.34 -0.90
C LYS A 206 -17.45 20.02 -1.04
N SER A 207 -17.93 19.73 -2.25
CA SER A 207 -19.33 19.41 -2.52
C SER A 207 -19.46 18.61 -3.79
N LEU A 208 -20.04 17.43 -3.68
CA LEU A 208 -20.37 16.56 -4.79
C LEU A 208 -21.85 16.68 -5.14
N ASP A 209 -22.19 16.44 -6.42
CA ASP A 209 -23.60 16.46 -6.86
C ASP A 209 -24.31 15.13 -6.52
N ARG A 210 -23.56 14.17 -5.96
CA ARG A 210 -24.02 12.87 -5.45
C ARG A 210 -23.02 12.31 -4.46
N THR A 211 -23.49 11.46 -3.56
CA THR A 211 -22.63 10.66 -2.68
C THR A 211 -21.70 9.77 -3.51
N LEU A 212 -20.43 9.76 -3.14
CA LEU A 212 -19.45 8.77 -3.62
C LEU A 212 -18.92 7.95 -2.44
N TYR A 213 -18.67 6.68 -2.69
CA TYR A 213 -18.08 5.75 -1.74
C TYR A 213 -16.65 5.47 -2.18
N VAL A 214 -15.68 5.75 -1.32
CA VAL A 214 -14.33 5.19 -1.47
C VAL A 214 -14.40 3.76 -0.97
N GLN A 215 -14.28 2.81 -1.89
CA GLN A 215 -14.28 1.38 -1.61
C GLN A 215 -12.85 0.84 -1.72
N LEU A 216 -12.54 -0.23 -0.97
CA LEU A 216 -11.21 -0.85 -0.90
C LEU A 216 -11.33 -2.35 -1.04
N CYS A 217 -10.45 -2.95 -1.85
CA CYS A 217 -10.21 -4.38 -1.89
C CYS A 217 -8.84 -4.64 -1.26
N PRO A 218 -8.74 -5.35 -0.12
CA PRO A 218 -7.44 -5.59 0.54
C PRO A 218 -6.54 -6.57 -0.23
N MET A 219 -7.11 -7.40 -1.10
CA MET A 219 -6.37 -8.41 -1.86
C MET A 219 -5.85 -7.89 -3.20
N ALA A 220 -6.39 -6.77 -3.69
CA ALA A 220 -5.93 -6.13 -4.93
C ALA A 220 -4.47 -5.70 -4.81
N ASN A 221 -3.82 -5.45 -5.95
CA ASN A 221 -2.43 -4.99 -6.01
C ASN A 221 -1.46 -5.90 -5.23
N ASN A 222 -1.48 -7.21 -5.51
CA ASN A 222 -0.62 -8.19 -4.83
C ASN A 222 -0.80 -8.22 -3.29
N ASN A 223 -2.04 -8.16 -2.81
CA ASN A 223 -2.39 -8.05 -1.38
C ASN A 223 -1.87 -6.79 -0.67
N LEU A 224 -1.44 -5.77 -1.44
CA LEU A 224 -1.18 -4.43 -0.91
C LEU A 224 -2.45 -3.59 -0.84
N GLY A 225 -3.56 -4.07 -1.37
CA GLY A 225 -4.85 -3.38 -1.43
C GLY A 225 -4.92 -2.26 -2.47
N ALA A 226 -6.15 -1.96 -2.92
CA ALA A 226 -6.42 -0.89 -3.87
C ALA A 226 -7.82 -0.28 -3.66
N VAL A 227 -7.90 1.05 -3.75
CA VAL A 227 -9.11 1.85 -3.52
C VAL A 227 -9.75 2.29 -4.83
N TRP A 228 -11.06 2.46 -4.90
CA TRP A 228 -11.76 3.09 -6.02
C TRP A 228 -12.95 3.93 -5.53
N LEU A 229 -13.45 4.82 -6.40
CA LEU A 229 -14.67 5.57 -6.16
C LEU A 229 -15.86 4.83 -6.77
N SER A 230 -16.98 4.78 -6.05
CA SER A 230 -18.24 4.18 -6.49
C SER A 230 -19.40 5.15 -6.24
N ALA A 231 -20.41 5.15 -7.11
CA ALA A 231 -21.67 5.84 -6.85
C ALA A 231 -22.67 4.97 -6.06
N GLU A 232 -22.34 3.69 -5.85
CA GLU A 232 -23.15 2.68 -5.19
C GLU A 232 -22.47 2.23 -3.89
N LYS A 233 -23.28 1.93 -2.88
CA LYS A 233 -22.76 1.42 -1.60
C LYS A 233 -22.31 -0.04 -1.74
N GLU A 234 -22.99 -0.78 -2.58
CA GLU A 234 -22.72 -2.18 -2.91
C GLU A 234 -21.31 -2.32 -3.50
N ILE A 235 -20.59 -3.35 -3.05
CA ILE A 235 -19.24 -3.63 -3.53
C ILE A 235 -19.33 -4.35 -4.87
N ARG A 236 -18.75 -3.72 -5.90
CA ARG A 236 -18.50 -4.31 -7.22
C ARG A 236 -17.06 -4.08 -7.61
N ASN A 237 -16.21 -5.10 -7.41
CA ASN A 237 -14.77 -5.00 -7.48
C ASN A 237 -14.25 -4.86 -8.93
N PRO A 238 -13.68 -3.70 -9.31
CA PRO A 238 -13.18 -3.47 -10.68
C PRO A 238 -11.86 -4.19 -10.99
N TYR A 239 -11.11 -4.64 -9.98
CA TYR A 239 -9.79 -5.26 -10.18
C TYR A 239 -9.85 -6.74 -10.52
N TYR A 240 -10.90 -7.42 -10.04
CA TYR A 240 -11.07 -8.86 -10.26
C TYR A 240 -12.34 -9.19 -11.06
N GLY A 241 -13.27 -8.24 -11.24
CA GLY A 241 -14.53 -8.49 -11.93
C GLY A 241 -15.29 -9.65 -11.28
N ASP A 242 -15.82 -10.56 -12.09
CA ASP A 242 -16.63 -11.69 -11.62
C ASP A 242 -15.88 -12.66 -10.69
N GLU A 243 -14.54 -12.72 -10.75
CA GLU A 243 -13.75 -13.64 -9.92
C GLU A 243 -13.84 -13.30 -8.42
N MET A 244 -13.96 -12.02 -8.08
CA MET A 244 -14.07 -11.54 -6.70
C MET A 244 -14.99 -10.32 -6.61
N LEU A 245 -16.15 -10.38 -7.26
CA LEU A 245 -17.03 -9.23 -7.47
C LEU A 245 -17.40 -8.51 -6.16
N THR A 246 -17.59 -9.26 -5.07
CA THR A 246 -18.00 -8.74 -3.76
C THR A 246 -16.83 -8.52 -2.80
N CYS A 247 -15.58 -8.74 -3.23
CA CYS A 247 -14.41 -8.53 -2.38
C CYS A 247 -14.15 -7.04 -2.20
N GLY A 248 -14.39 -6.55 -0.98
CA GLY A 248 -14.04 -5.20 -0.57
C GLY A 248 -14.90 -4.68 0.57
N LYS A 249 -14.66 -3.42 0.96
CA LYS A 249 -15.41 -2.68 1.97
C LYS A 249 -15.46 -1.20 1.62
N VAL A 250 -16.42 -0.48 2.18
CA VAL A 250 -16.47 0.99 2.14
C VAL A 250 -15.49 1.52 3.19
N GLU A 251 -14.53 2.34 2.77
CA GLU A 251 -13.57 3.02 3.67
C GLU A 251 -14.04 4.42 4.05
N GLN A 252 -14.61 5.15 3.09
CA GLN A 252 -15.00 6.55 3.26
C GLN A 252 -16.22 6.88 2.41
N ILE A 253 -17.03 7.84 2.89
CA ILE A 253 -18.16 8.42 2.17
C ILE A 253 -17.81 9.88 1.88
N LEU A 254 -18.00 10.31 0.63
CA LEU A 254 -17.79 11.67 0.16
C LEU A 254 -19.13 12.27 -0.26
N GLU A 255 -19.44 13.48 0.22
CA GLU A 255 -20.71 14.19 0.00
C GLU A 255 -20.48 15.65 -0.42
#